data_AF-X0YUI1-F1
#
_entry.id   AF-X0YUI1-F1
#
_cell.length_a   1.000
_cell.length_b   1.000
_cell.length_c   1.000
_cell.angle_alpha   90.00
_cell.angle_beta   90.00
_cell.angle_gamma   90.00
#
_symmetry.space_group_name_H-M   'P 1'
#
loop_
_entity.id
_entity.type
_entity.pdbx_description
1 polymer ?
#
loop_
_entity_poly.entity_id
_entity_poly.type
_entity_poly.pdbx_seq_one_letter_code
_entity_poly.pdbx_strand_id
1 'polypeptide(L)'
;MSLTAFEIFYGSFTFTSVVISTILGLFIALKYREHKKIELLLVGITWIFLASPYWSDAIQFLLVSIGNVEMDSAVYFFLANAFIAPIHITWAYTFTNLLFKAYKKKLMIFFGVEATIFEIAFLIVFFIDHNLIGIQQSVFVVEWAIWVQIFLLFSIGLFLLTGFLFARSSIRSPEPQVKLKGKFLMVAFITFT
;
A
#
# COMPACT_ATOMS: atom_id res chain seq x y z
N MET A 1 -15.93 -2.30 -25.32
CA MET A 1 -16.56 -2.49 -24.00
C MET A 1 -16.87 -1.12 -23.44
N SER A 2 -18.13 -0.89 -23.06
CA SER A 2 -18.52 0.40 -22.50
C SER A 2 -18.47 0.27 -20.99
N LEU A 3 -17.67 1.12 -20.33
CA LEU A 3 -17.72 1.26 -18.88
C LEU A 3 -19.07 1.85 -18.46
N THR A 4 -19.60 1.34 -17.35
CA THR A 4 -20.74 1.95 -16.67
C THR A 4 -20.34 3.27 -16.00
N ALA A 5 -21.30 4.13 -15.68
CA ALA A 5 -21.03 5.39 -14.97
C ALA A 5 -20.34 5.16 -13.61
N PHE A 6 -20.70 4.07 -12.92
CA PHE A 6 -20.05 3.67 -11.68
C PHE A 6 -18.59 3.29 -11.89
N GLU A 7 -18.28 2.50 -12.91
CA GLU A 7 -16.92 2.06 -13.22
C GLU A 7 -16.02 3.23 -13.67
N ILE A 8 -16.57 4.20 -14.42
CA ILE A 8 -15.85 5.44 -14.75
C ILE A 8 -15.52 6.22 -13.47
N PHE A 9 -16.49 6.35 -12.56
CA PHE A 9 -16.28 7.04 -11.30
C PHE A 9 -15.23 6.31 -10.44
N TYR A 10 -15.40 5.01 -10.21
CA TYR A 10 -14.48 4.19 -9.45
C TYR A 10 -13.06 4.24 -10.03
N GLY A 11 -12.90 3.93 -11.32
CA GLY A 11 -11.61 3.89 -11.99
C GLY A 11 -10.90 5.25 -11.99
N SER A 12 -11.61 6.35 -12.24
CA SER A 12 -11.01 7.69 -12.26
C SER A 12 -10.55 8.17 -10.88
N PHE A 13 -11.32 7.89 -9.81
CA PHE A 13 -10.92 8.22 -8.45
C PHE A 13 -9.76 7.34 -7.97
N THR A 14 -9.78 6.04 -8.28
CA THR A 14 -8.68 5.13 -7.97
C THR A 14 -7.41 5.54 -8.69
N PHE A 15 -7.48 5.81 -9.99
CA PHE A 15 -6.34 6.30 -10.78
C PHE A 15 -5.76 7.59 -10.20
N THR A 16 -6.62 8.57 -9.90
CA THR A 16 -6.20 9.85 -9.32
C THR A 16 -5.53 9.64 -7.96
N SER A 17 -6.07 8.76 -7.12
CA SER A 17 -5.51 8.44 -5.80
C SER A 17 -4.14 7.78 -5.88
N VAL A 18 -3.94 6.86 -6.83
CA VAL A 18 -2.65 6.22 -7.11
C VAL A 18 -1.62 7.25 -7.60
N VAL A 19 -2.01 8.16 -8.51
CA VAL A 19 -1.13 9.24 -9.00
C VAL A 19 -0.72 10.18 -7.88
N ILE A 20 -1.66 10.65 -7.06
CA ILE A 20 -1.37 11.52 -5.92
C ILE A 20 -0.44 10.82 -4.94
N SER A 21 -0.72 9.57 -4.58
CA SER A 21 0.11 8.79 -3.66
C SER A 21 1.52 8.61 -4.20
N THR A 22 1.65 8.33 -5.50
CA THR A 22 2.95 8.18 -6.16
C THR A 22 3.75 9.49 -6.11
N ILE A 23 3.14 10.62 -6.48
CA ILE A 23 3.80 11.93 -6.47
C ILE A 23 4.23 12.32 -5.04
N LEU A 24 3.34 12.15 -4.06
CA LEU A 24 3.65 12.46 -2.66
C LEU A 24 4.78 11.58 -2.12
N GLY A 25 4.73 10.28 -2.38
CA GLY A 25 5.77 9.35 -1.97
C GLY A 25 7.12 9.67 -2.62
N LEU A 26 7.14 10.06 -3.89
CA LEU A 26 8.34 10.54 -4.58
C LEU A 26 8.88 11.82 -3.93
N PHE A 27 8.03 12.81 -3.62
CA PHE A 27 8.48 14.02 -2.93
C PHE A 27 9.07 13.74 -1.55
N ILE A 28 8.51 12.80 -0.79
CA ILE A 28 9.06 12.38 0.50
C ILE A 28 10.40 11.68 0.30
N ALA A 29 10.48 10.73 -0.65
CA ALA A 29 11.69 9.99 -0.95
C ALA A 29 12.84 10.91 -1.40
N LEU A 30 12.56 11.93 -2.22
CA LEU A 30 13.56 12.88 -2.70
C LEU A 30 14.21 13.70 -1.58
N LYS A 31 13.52 13.93 -0.45
CA LYS A 31 14.09 14.61 0.73
C LYS A 31 15.26 13.85 1.36
N TYR A 32 15.39 12.55 1.08
CA TYR A 32 16.58 11.79 1.44
C TYR A 32 17.87 12.42 0.91
N ARG A 33 17.85 12.99 -0.30
CA ARG A 33 19.06 13.57 -0.92
C ARG A 33 19.61 14.74 -0.11
N GLU A 34 18.72 15.54 0.44
CA GLU A 34 19.01 16.73 1.26
C GLU A 34 19.38 16.34 2.70
N HIS A 35 18.59 15.47 3.34
CA HIS A 35 18.72 15.21 4.77
C HIS A 35 19.57 13.96 5.12
N LYS A 36 19.87 13.11 4.13
CA LYS A 36 20.60 11.82 4.28
C LYS A 36 20.00 10.86 5.31
N LYS A 37 18.71 11.00 5.62
CA LYS A 37 17.97 10.13 6.55
C LYS A 37 17.23 9.04 5.78
N ILE A 38 17.70 7.79 5.86
CA ILE A 38 17.15 6.65 5.11
C ILE A 38 15.65 6.45 5.38
N GLU A 39 15.17 6.87 6.54
CA GLU A 39 13.75 6.84 6.91
C GLU A 39 12.90 7.65 5.94
N LEU A 40 13.39 8.78 5.41
CA LEU A 40 12.65 9.57 4.43
C LEU A 40 12.49 8.81 3.10
N LEU A 41 13.53 8.11 2.66
CA LEU A 41 13.47 7.26 1.47
C LEU A 41 12.44 6.15 1.68
N LEU A 42 12.51 5.45 2.81
CA LEU A 42 11.65 4.31 3.11
C LEU A 42 10.19 4.72 3.36
N VAL A 43 9.91 5.86 4.01
CA VAL A 43 8.55 6.41 4.12
C VAL A 43 8.00 6.71 2.73
N GLY A 44 8.79 7.36 1.87
CA GLY A 44 8.35 7.68 0.50
C GLY A 44 8.03 6.43 -0.31
N ILE A 45 8.91 5.43 -0.27
CA ILE A 45 8.71 4.12 -0.91
C ILE A 45 7.47 3.42 -0.33
N THR A 46 7.33 3.38 0.99
CA THR A 46 6.15 2.80 1.66
C THR A 46 4.89 3.47 1.16
N TRP A 47 4.88 4.81 1.05
CA TRP A 47 3.70 5.56 0.63
C TRP A 47 3.29 5.28 -0.83
N ILE A 48 4.27 5.13 -1.72
CA ILE A 48 4.03 4.73 -3.12
C ILE A 48 3.38 3.34 -3.17
N PHE A 49 4.01 2.39 -2.50
CA PHE A 49 3.58 0.99 -2.57
C PHE A 49 2.35 0.71 -1.69
N LEU A 50 2.04 1.52 -0.68
CA LEU A 50 0.79 1.39 0.08
C LEU A 50 -0.44 1.51 -0.84
N ALA A 51 -0.30 2.23 -1.96
CA ALA A 51 -1.32 2.31 -3.00
C ALA A 51 -1.25 1.16 -4.04
N SER A 52 -0.28 0.25 -3.94
CA SER A 52 -0.07 -0.85 -4.90
C SER A 52 -1.25 -1.81 -5.06
N PRO A 53 -2.06 -2.12 -4.04
CA PRO A 53 -3.26 -2.93 -4.24
C PRO A 53 -4.25 -2.34 -5.25
N TYR A 54 -4.17 -1.01 -5.46
CA TYR A 54 -5.02 -0.27 -6.39
C TYR A 54 -4.34 0.00 -7.74
N TRP A 55 -3.09 -0.43 -7.95
CA TRP A 55 -2.40 -0.23 -9.23
C TRP A 55 -3.05 -1.01 -10.36
N SER A 56 -3.51 -2.23 -10.08
CA SER A 56 -4.24 -3.05 -11.05
C SER A 56 -5.48 -2.31 -11.56
N ASP A 57 -6.29 -1.75 -10.67
CA ASP A 57 -7.46 -0.93 -11.01
C ASP A 57 -7.11 0.34 -11.78
N ALA A 58 -6.10 1.08 -11.33
CA ALA A 58 -5.67 2.31 -11.97
C ALA A 58 -5.17 2.06 -13.41
N ILE A 59 -4.41 0.99 -13.61
CA ILE A 59 -3.90 0.60 -14.94
C ILE A 59 -5.03 0.02 -15.80
N GLN A 60 -5.90 -0.83 -15.23
CA GLN A 60 -7.08 -1.37 -15.92
C GLN A 60 -7.99 -0.25 -16.44
N PHE A 61 -8.21 0.79 -15.63
CA PHE A 61 -8.99 1.96 -16.03
C PHE A 61 -8.39 2.64 -17.27
N LEU A 62 -7.07 2.82 -17.32
CA LEU A 62 -6.40 3.37 -18.50
C LEU A 62 -6.50 2.45 -19.73
N LEU A 63 -6.26 1.15 -19.55
CA LEU A 63 -6.31 0.16 -20.63
C LEU A 63 -7.69 0.09 -21.28
N VAL A 64 -8.75 0.04 -20.47
CA VAL A 64 -10.12 -0.02 -20.97
C VAL A 64 -10.54 1.33 -21.57
N SER A 65 -10.20 2.45 -20.92
CA SER A 65 -10.65 3.78 -21.39
C SER A 65 -9.95 4.24 -22.68
N ILE A 66 -8.67 3.89 -22.87
CA ILE A 66 -7.87 4.35 -24.01
C ILE A 66 -7.80 3.27 -25.09
N GLY A 67 -7.53 2.03 -24.69
CA GLY A 67 -7.26 0.92 -25.60
C GLY A 67 -8.48 0.03 -25.85
N ASN A 68 -9.53 0.14 -25.04
CA ASN A 68 -10.62 -0.82 -25.02
C ASN A 68 -10.12 -2.28 -24.86
N VAL A 69 -9.07 -2.45 -24.04
CA VAL A 69 -8.44 -3.73 -23.72
C VAL A 69 -8.57 -3.99 -22.22
N GLU A 70 -8.92 -5.21 -21.86
CA GLU A 70 -8.90 -5.67 -20.47
C GLU A 70 -7.53 -6.29 -20.15
N MET A 71 -7.03 -6.02 -18.94
CA MET A 71 -5.86 -6.65 -18.40
C MET A 71 -6.11 -8.14 -18.17
N ASP A 72 -5.12 -8.96 -18.49
CA ASP A 72 -5.13 -10.36 -18.13
C ASP A 72 -5.22 -10.53 -16.60
N SER A 73 -6.09 -11.45 -16.16
CA SER A 73 -6.34 -11.71 -14.73
C SER A 73 -5.08 -12.03 -13.93
N ALA A 74 -4.10 -12.74 -14.50
CA ALA A 74 -2.85 -13.03 -13.81
C ALA A 74 -2.04 -11.74 -13.60
N VAL A 75 -1.95 -10.88 -14.62
CA VAL A 75 -1.28 -9.57 -14.49
C VAL A 75 -1.99 -8.71 -13.46
N TYR A 76 -3.32 -8.71 -13.45
CA TYR A 76 -4.13 -7.97 -12.47
C TYR A 76 -3.82 -8.45 -11.04
N PHE A 77 -3.89 -9.76 -10.78
CA PHE A 77 -3.62 -10.31 -9.44
C PHE A 77 -2.17 -10.09 -9.00
N PHE A 78 -1.23 -10.16 -9.93
CA PHE A 78 0.17 -9.88 -9.65
C PHE A 78 0.37 -8.45 -9.17
N LEU A 79 -0.13 -7.47 -9.93
CA LEU A 79 0.02 -6.05 -9.59
C LEU A 79 -0.65 -5.69 -8.27
N ALA A 80 -1.81 -6.29 -7.97
CA ALA A 80 -2.54 -6.04 -6.73
C ALA A 80 -1.83 -6.56 -5.48
N ASN A 81 -0.98 -7.59 -5.58
CA ASN A 81 -0.47 -8.32 -4.41
C ASN A 81 1.06 -8.36 -4.27
N ALA A 82 1.81 -8.29 -5.37
CA ALA A 82 3.25 -8.56 -5.39
C ALA A 82 4.08 -7.62 -4.50
N PHE A 83 3.57 -6.42 -4.20
CA PHE A 83 4.31 -5.45 -3.40
C PHE A 83 3.88 -5.40 -1.93
N ILE A 84 2.84 -6.14 -1.51
CA ILE A 84 2.31 -6.01 -0.15
C ILE A 84 3.32 -6.46 0.91
N ALA A 85 3.93 -7.63 0.73
CA ALA A 85 4.96 -8.13 1.64
C ALA A 85 6.21 -7.21 1.70
N PRO A 86 6.80 -6.76 0.57
CA PRO A 86 7.88 -5.77 0.61
C PRO A 86 7.54 -4.48 1.38
N ILE A 87 6.30 -4.01 1.33
CA ILE A 87 5.88 -2.81 2.08
C ILE A 87 5.92 -3.08 3.58
N HIS A 88 5.47 -4.24 4.04
CA HIS A 88 5.52 -4.58 5.47
C HIS A 88 6.94 -4.46 6.02
N ILE A 89 7.95 -4.91 5.27
CA ILE A 89 9.35 -4.80 5.67
C ILE A 89 9.84 -3.36 5.72
N THR A 90 9.58 -2.58 4.67
CA THR A 90 10.04 -1.18 4.58
C THR A 90 9.36 -0.29 5.62
N TRP A 91 8.07 -0.53 5.87
CA TRP A 91 7.31 0.15 6.91
C TRP A 91 7.73 -0.27 8.31
N ALA A 92 7.88 -1.57 8.58
CA ALA A 92 8.37 -2.06 9.85
C ALA A 92 9.75 -1.48 10.19
N TYR A 93 10.66 -1.41 9.23
CA TYR A 93 11.97 -0.79 9.44
C TYR A 93 11.84 0.67 9.85
N THR A 94 11.06 1.43 9.09
CA THR A 94 10.83 2.86 9.33
C THR A 94 10.20 3.10 10.70
N PHE A 95 9.08 2.43 10.97
CA PHE A 95 8.31 2.58 12.18
C PHE A 95 9.12 2.18 13.43
N THR A 96 9.83 1.06 13.37
CA THR A 96 10.67 0.61 14.49
C THR A 96 11.84 1.55 14.74
N ASN A 97 12.45 2.13 13.70
CA ASN A 97 13.55 3.06 13.88
C ASN A 97 13.09 4.38 14.51
N LEU A 98 11.88 4.83 14.18
CA LEU A 98 11.32 6.11 14.65
C LEU A 98 10.68 6.01 16.04
N LEU A 99 10.01 4.90 16.37
CA LEU A 99 9.15 4.81 17.56
C LEU A 99 9.52 3.68 18.53
N PHE A 100 10.08 2.56 18.04
CA PHE A 100 10.29 1.35 18.84
C PHE A 100 11.71 0.82 18.74
N LYS A 101 12.71 1.72 18.84
CA LYS A 101 14.12 1.39 18.62
C LYS A 101 14.61 0.22 19.48
N ALA A 102 14.15 0.12 20.73
CA ALA A 102 14.47 -0.98 21.65
C ALA A 102 13.96 -2.36 21.18
N TYR A 103 12.87 -2.38 20.42
CA TYR A 103 12.22 -3.61 19.94
C TYR A 103 12.48 -3.88 18.46
N LYS A 104 13.29 -3.05 17.78
CA LYS A 104 13.56 -3.11 16.35
C LYS A 104 13.87 -4.53 15.86
N LYS A 105 14.84 -5.21 16.48
CA LYS A 105 15.23 -6.57 16.06
C LYS A 105 14.07 -7.56 16.14
N LYS A 106 13.28 -7.54 17.23
CA LYS A 106 12.15 -8.46 17.43
C LYS A 106 11.04 -8.20 16.42
N LEU A 107 10.67 -6.94 16.24
CA LEU A 107 9.61 -6.55 15.30
C LEU A 107 10.03 -6.78 13.84
N MET A 108 11.29 -6.52 13.49
CA MET A 108 11.80 -6.84 12.14
C MET A 108 11.82 -8.33 11.85
N ILE A 109 12.13 -9.19 12.83
CA ILE A 109 12.03 -10.64 12.67
C ILE A 109 10.57 -11.05 12.47
N PHE A 110 9.65 -10.51 13.29
CA PHE A 110 8.23 -10.82 13.20
C PHE A 110 7.64 -10.47 11.82
N PHE A 111 7.77 -9.21 11.39
CA PHE A 111 7.30 -8.78 10.06
C PHE A 111 8.10 -9.41 8.92
N GLY A 112 9.39 -9.70 9.15
CA GLY A 112 10.24 -10.47 8.24
C GLY A 112 9.66 -11.84 7.90
N VAL A 113 9.33 -12.61 8.94
CA VAL A 113 8.76 -13.95 8.81
C VAL A 113 7.37 -13.88 8.18
N GLU A 114 6.51 -12.97 8.65
CA GLU A 114 5.15 -12.80 8.13
C GLU A 114 5.14 -12.45 6.64
N ALA A 115 5.89 -11.42 6.22
CA ALA A 115 6.01 -11.05 4.81
C ALA A 115 6.61 -12.17 3.95
N THR A 116 7.62 -12.89 4.47
CA THR A 116 8.24 -14.02 3.74
C THR A 116 7.25 -15.16 3.53
N ILE A 117 6.45 -15.51 4.55
CA ILE A 117 5.43 -16.56 4.44
C ILE A 117 4.39 -16.18 3.39
N PHE A 118 3.89 -14.94 3.44
CA PHE A 118 2.91 -14.48 2.45
C PHE A 118 3.50 -14.46 1.04
N GLU A 119 4.69 -13.89 0.84
CA GLU A 119 5.34 -13.80 -0.47
C GLU A 119 5.55 -15.19 -1.08
N ILE A 120 6.05 -16.15 -0.30
CA ILE A 120 6.25 -17.53 -0.77
C ILE A 120 4.91 -18.17 -1.13
N ALA A 121 3.90 -18.05 -0.26
CA ALA A 121 2.58 -18.61 -0.53
C ALA A 121 1.96 -18.00 -1.79
N PHE A 122 2.01 -16.67 -1.90
CA PHE A 122 1.51 -15.93 -3.05
C PHE A 122 2.20 -16.34 -4.35
N LEU A 123 3.53 -16.38 -4.39
CA LEU A 123 4.27 -16.77 -5.60
C LEU A 123 4.03 -18.23 -5.98
N ILE A 124 4.00 -19.17 -5.02
CA ILE A 124 3.68 -20.58 -5.29
C ILE A 124 2.28 -20.69 -5.92
N VAL A 125 1.28 -20.06 -5.31
CA VAL A 125 -0.09 -20.10 -5.80
C VAL A 125 -0.19 -19.44 -7.17
N PHE A 126 0.46 -18.29 -7.36
CA PHE A 126 0.48 -17.55 -8.63
C PHE A 126 1.01 -18.39 -9.80
N PHE A 127 2.10 -19.13 -9.60
CA PHE A 127 2.69 -19.95 -10.66
C PHE A 127 2.00 -21.31 -10.86
N ILE A 128 1.23 -21.81 -9.88
CA ILE A 128 0.45 -23.04 -10.03
C ILE A 128 -0.89 -22.75 -10.71
N ASP A 129 -1.68 -21.84 -10.13
CA ASP A 129 -2.99 -21.41 -10.64
C ASP A 129 -3.39 -20.09 -9.97
N HIS A 130 -3.30 -18.99 -10.71
CA HIS A 130 -3.61 -17.66 -10.19
C HIS A 130 -5.09 -17.48 -9.79
N ASN A 131 -6.00 -18.34 -10.25
CA ASN A 131 -7.41 -18.30 -9.83
C ASN A 131 -7.60 -18.68 -8.35
N LEU A 132 -6.61 -19.30 -7.72
CA LEU A 132 -6.61 -19.58 -6.27
C LEU A 132 -6.31 -18.32 -5.42
N ILE A 133 -5.91 -17.21 -6.05
CA ILE A 133 -5.71 -15.90 -5.42
C ILE A 133 -7.03 -15.14 -5.38
N GLY A 134 -7.82 -15.22 -6.46
CA GLY A 134 -9.12 -14.60 -6.56
C GLY A 134 -9.79 -14.88 -7.90
N ILE A 135 -11.06 -14.50 -8.01
CA ILE A 135 -11.86 -14.62 -9.22
C ILE A 135 -12.31 -13.22 -9.64
N GLN A 136 -11.97 -12.82 -10.86
CA GLN A 136 -12.38 -11.53 -11.40
C GLN A 136 -13.85 -11.62 -11.85
N GLN A 137 -14.72 -10.88 -11.16
CA GLN A 137 -16.17 -10.85 -11.39
C GLN A 137 -16.55 -9.78 -12.42
N SER A 138 -15.79 -8.68 -12.46
CA SER A 138 -15.95 -7.60 -13.46
C SER A 138 -14.63 -6.87 -13.69
N VAL A 139 -14.67 -5.78 -14.47
CA VAL A 139 -13.50 -4.95 -14.78
C VAL A 139 -12.73 -4.50 -13.53
N PHE A 140 -13.45 -4.18 -12.44
CA PHE A 140 -12.88 -3.64 -11.19
C PHE A 140 -13.26 -4.43 -9.93
N VAL A 141 -14.01 -5.52 -10.07
CA VAL A 141 -14.48 -6.31 -8.92
C VAL A 141 -13.79 -7.66 -8.94
N VAL A 142 -13.04 -7.93 -7.87
CA VAL A 142 -12.39 -9.22 -7.63
C VAL A 142 -12.89 -9.80 -6.33
N GLU A 143 -13.29 -11.07 -6.39
CA GLU A 143 -13.55 -11.89 -5.23
C GLU A 143 -12.25 -12.56 -4.79
N TRP A 144 -11.57 -11.95 -3.82
CA TRP A 144 -10.30 -12.46 -3.30
C TRP A 144 -10.48 -13.74 -2.48
N ALA A 145 -9.53 -14.66 -2.57
CA ALA A 145 -9.50 -15.83 -1.70
C ALA A 145 -9.35 -15.41 -0.22
N ILE A 146 -9.94 -16.20 0.69
CA ILE A 146 -10.00 -15.86 2.12
C ILE A 146 -8.61 -15.61 2.74
N TRP A 147 -7.59 -16.34 2.29
CA TRP A 147 -6.23 -16.19 2.81
C TRP A 147 -5.60 -14.85 2.40
N VAL A 148 -5.90 -14.36 1.19
CA VAL A 148 -5.51 -13.02 0.72
C VAL A 148 -6.25 -11.97 1.53
N GLN A 149 -7.57 -12.12 1.72
CA GLN A 149 -8.38 -11.18 2.50
C GLN A 149 -7.88 -11.04 3.94
N ILE A 150 -7.55 -12.16 4.61
CA ILE A 150 -6.99 -12.15 5.97
C ILE A 150 -5.69 -11.36 6.01
N PHE A 151 -4.80 -11.56 5.03
CA PHE A 151 -3.55 -10.83 4.94
C PHE A 151 -3.77 -9.33 4.70
N LEU A 152 -4.66 -8.96 3.77
CA LEU A 152 -5.02 -7.57 3.50
C LEU A 152 -5.61 -6.87 4.72
N LEU A 153 -6.49 -7.54 5.47
CA LEU A 153 -7.04 -7.02 6.71
C LEU A 153 -5.96 -6.82 7.78
N PHE A 154 -5.03 -7.78 7.88
CA PHE A 154 -3.87 -7.63 8.75
C PHE A 154 -2.99 -6.44 8.33
N SER A 155 -2.70 -6.27 7.04
CA SER A 155 -1.97 -5.14 6.48
C SER A 155 -2.64 -3.81 6.83
N ILE A 156 -3.95 -3.67 6.56
CA ILE A 156 -4.71 -2.46 6.88
C ILE A 156 -4.64 -2.17 8.40
N GLY A 157 -4.88 -3.18 9.24
CA GLY A 157 -4.76 -3.05 10.68
C GLY A 157 -3.36 -2.59 11.12
N LEU A 158 -2.31 -3.19 10.55
CA LEU A 158 -0.93 -2.82 10.79
C LEU A 158 -0.68 -1.35 10.45
N PHE A 159 -0.99 -0.92 9.22
CA PHE A 159 -0.75 0.45 8.76
C PHE A 159 -1.57 1.48 9.54
N LEU A 160 -2.84 1.19 9.86
CA LEU A 160 -3.68 2.09 10.63
C LEU A 160 -3.15 2.24 12.07
N LEU A 161 -2.93 1.13 12.78
CA LEU A 161 -2.48 1.18 14.18
C LEU A 161 -1.13 1.90 14.31
N THR A 162 -0.18 1.53 13.46
CA THR A 162 1.16 2.15 13.46
C THR A 162 1.14 3.58 12.93
N GLY A 163 0.29 3.88 11.95
CA GLY A 163 0.03 5.22 11.44
C GLY A 163 -0.54 6.15 12.50
N PHE A 164 -1.53 5.69 13.28
CA PHE A 164 -2.07 6.43 14.42
C PHE A 164 -1.01 6.71 15.49
N LEU A 165 -0.17 5.73 15.82
CA LEU A 165 0.94 5.91 16.76
C LEU A 165 1.95 6.94 16.24
N PHE A 166 2.26 6.91 14.94
CA PHE A 166 3.15 7.87 14.29
C PHE A 166 2.57 9.29 14.26
N ALA A 167 1.29 9.44 13.91
CA ALA A 167 0.59 10.71 13.95
C ALA A 167 0.55 11.28 15.37
N ARG A 168 0.25 10.45 16.38
CA ARG A 168 0.25 10.84 17.79
C ARG A 168 1.62 11.33 18.26
N SER A 169 2.69 10.63 17.91
CA SER A 169 4.05 11.04 18.23
C SER A 169 4.38 12.38 17.57
N SER A 170 4.01 12.55 16.29
CA SER A 170 4.24 13.79 15.53
C SER A 170 3.51 14.99 16.14
N ILE A 171 2.26 14.82 16.62
CA ILE A 171 1.49 15.88 17.31
C ILE A 171 2.16 16.34 18.62
N ARG A 172 2.91 15.44 19.27
CA ARG A 172 3.64 15.73 20.52
C ARG A 172 5.01 16.35 20.28
N SER A 173 5.45 16.50 19.03
CA SER A 173 6.73 17.12 18.69
C SER A 173 6.77 18.59 19.16
N PRO A 174 7.92 19.08 19.69
CA PRO A 174 8.10 20.48 20.02
C PRO A 174 8.12 21.37 18.77
N GLU A 175 8.46 20.82 17.60
CA GLU A 175 8.51 21.56 16.34
C GLU A 175 7.10 21.80 15.76
N PRO A 176 6.65 23.06 15.59
CA PRO A 176 5.28 23.36 15.13
C PRO A 176 4.93 22.75 13.77
N GLN A 177 5.91 22.66 12.86
CA GLN A 177 5.71 22.08 11.53
C GLN A 177 5.44 20.57 11.60
N VAL A 178 6.15 19.84 12.47
CA VAL A 178 5.95 18.39 12.67
C VAL A 178 4.60 18.15 13.36
N LYS A 179 4.24 19.00 14.32
CA LYS A 179 2.95 18.95 15.00
C LYS A 179 1.78 19.12 14.04
N LEU A 180 1.87 20.08 13.11
CA LEU A 180 0.85 20.30 12.09
C LEU A 180 0.73 19.10 11.13
N LYS A 181 1.86 18.54 10.67
CA LYS A 181 1.87 17.31 9.85
C LYS A 181 1.20 16.15 10.58
N GLY A 182 1.47 16.00 11.88
CA GLY A 182 0.83 14.99 12.72
C GLY A 182 -0.70 15.13 12.79
N LYS A 183 -1.22 16.36 12.83
CA LYS A 183 -2.67 16.61 12.79
C LYS A 183 -3.28 16.20 11.44
N PHE A 184 -2.63 16.57 10.33
CA PHE A 184 -3.09 16.17 9.00
C PHE A 184 -3.08 14.65 8.82
N LEU A 185 -2.03 13.96 9.30
CA LEU A 185 -1.97 12.50 9.29
C LEU A 185 -3.11 11.87 10.11
N MET A 186 -3.38 12.41 11.30
CA MET A 186 -4.48 11.93 12.14
C MET A 186 -5.83 12.06 11.44
N VAL A 187 -6.11 13.23 10.84
CA VAL A 187 -7.35 13.46 10.08
C VAL A 187 -7.43 12.48 8.90
N ALA A 188 -6.34 12.33 8.14
CA ALA A 188 -6.30 11.42 7.00
C ALA A 188 -6.65 9.98 7.41
N PHE A 189 -6.06 9.45 8.49
CA PHE A 189 -6.38 8.10 8.96
C PHE A 189 -7.84 7.96 9.43
N ILE A 190 -8.39 8.97 10.11
CA ILE A 190 -9.81 8.95 10.55
C ILE A 190 -10.77 9.01 9.36
N THR A 191 -10.45 9.80 8.32
CA THR A 191 -11.34 9.92 7.16
C THR A 191 -11.26 8.73 6.20
N PHE A 192 -10.19 7.94 6.29
CA PHE A 192 -9.92 6.82 5.39
C PHE A 192 -10.29 5.45 6.01
N THR A 193 -10.56 5.41 7.32
CA THR A 193 -11.01 4.20 8.06
C THR A 193 -12.50 4.29 8.30
#